data_AF-A0A0M6YPX8-F1
#
_entry.id   AF-A0A0M6YPX8-F1
#
_cell.length_a   1.000
_cell.length_b   1.000
_cell.length_c   1.000
_cell.angle_alpha   90.00
_cell.angle_beta   90.00
_cell.angle_gamma   90.00
#
_symmetry.space_group_name_H-M   'P 1'
#
loop_
_entity.id
_entity.type
_entity.pdbx_description
1 polymer ?
#
loop_
_entity_poly.entity_id
_entity_poly.type
_entity_poly.pdbx_seq_one_letter_code
_entity_poly.pdbx_strand_id
1 'polypeptide(L)'
;MPMKLDRPRLYVDFNEMQSDKRVLLSKTDSKLDSEGNVIQLSEGLSVYIYQDDPDIDGQDDNLIADGTCVKNDANDWSRLARWSCEIDQLGIRHQSDIPKLDQES
;
A
#
# COMPACT_ATOMS: atom_id res chain seq x y z
N MET A 1 12.92 15.28 12.25
CA MET A 1 13.46 14.05 11.64
C MET A 1 12.28 13.33 11.02
N PRO A 2 12.35 12.78 9.78
CA PRO A 2 11.26 11.99 9.26
C PRO A 2 11.02 10.81 10.20
N MET A 3 9.77 10.57 10.58
CA MET A 3 9.42 9.39 11.37
C MET A 3 9.66 8.18 10.48
N LYS A 4 10.72 7.43 10.80
CA LYS A 4 11.01 6.18 10.11
C LYS A 4 9.86 5.22 10.42
N LEU A 5 9.12 4.83 9.38
CA LEU A 5 8.07 3.83 9.53
C LEU A 5 8.69 2.49 9.94
N ASP A 6 7.96 1.72 10.72
CA ASP A 6 8.33 0.35 11.11
C ASP A 6 8.29 -0.62 9.92
N ARG A 7 7.56 -0.25 8.87
CA ARG A 7 7.32 -1.01 7.65
C ARG A 7 7.39 -0.10 6.42
N PRO A 8 7.83 -0.59 5.25
CA PRO A 8 7.88 0.22 4.04
C PRO A 8 6.47 0.62 3.60
N ARG A 9 6.34 1.85 3.11
CA ARG A 9 5.09 2.38 2.55
C ARG A 9 5.17 2.47 1.04
N LEU A 10 4.38 1.68 0.34
CA LEU A 10 4.45 1.47 -1.10
C LEU A 10 3.25 2.11 -1.80
N TYR A 11 3.51 2.82 -2.90
CA TYR A 11 2.44 3.37 -3.73
C TYR A 11 1.70 2.27 -4.49
N VAL A 12 0.37 2.31 -4.52
CA VAL A 12 -0.49 1.40 -5.31
C VAL A 12 -1.53 2.19 -6.10
N ASP A 13 -2.13 1.54 -7.10
CA ASP A 13 -3.36 2.02 -7.74
C ASP A 13 -4.51 1.12 -7.27
N PHE A 14 -5.38 1.65 -6.41
CA PHE A 14 -6.57 0.94 -5.92
C PHE A 14 -7.63 0.71 -7.01
N ASN A 15 -7.48 1.27 -8.20
CA ASN A 15 -8.28 0.85 -9.35
C ASN A 15 -7.80 -0.49 -9.93
N GLU A 16 -6.57 -0.91 -9.65
CA GLU A 16 -5.99 -2.20 -10.05
C GLU A 16 -6.25 -3.30 -9.00
N MET A 17 -7.48 -3.36 -8.47
CA MET A 17 -7.93 -4.40 -7.53
C MET A 17 -8.26 -5.70 -8.28
N GLN A 18 -7.65 -6.81 -7.84
CA GLN A 18 -7.98 -8.17 -8.29
C GLN A 18 -9.24 -8.72 -7.57
N SER A 19 -9.48 -8.25 -6.36
CA SER A 19 -10.65 -8.57 -5.52
C SER A 19 -10.77 -7.53 -4.42
N ASP A 20 -11.84 -7.56 -3.62
CA ASP A 20 -12.08 -6.64 -2.49
C ASP A 20 -10.93 -6.55 -1.47
N LYS A 21 -10.00 -7.53 -1.46
CA LYS A 21 -8.88 -7.60 -0.52
C LYS A 21 -7.51 -7.69 -1.19
N ARG A 22 -7.42 -7.57 -2.51
CA ARG A 22 -6.15 -7.81 -3.20
C ARG A 22 -5.91 -6.80 -4.31
N VAL A 23 -4.85 -6.02 -4.17
CA VAL A 23 -4.43 -4.99 -5.12
C VAL A 23 -3.11 -5.36 -5.79
N LEU A 24 -2.92 -4.98 -7.04
CA LEU A 24 -1.63 -5.15 -7.71
C LEU A 24 -0.55 -4.28 -7.07
N LEU A 25 0.64 -4.86 -6.88
CA LEU A 25 1.74 -4.19 -6.19
C LEU A 25 2.92 -3.89 -7.12
N SER A 26 3.42 -4.91 -7.82
CA SER A 26 4.60 -4.76 -8.68
C SER A 26 4.72 -5.85 -9.74
N LYS A 27 5.33 -5.50 -10.88
CA LYS A 27 5.74 -6.43 -11.95
C LYS A 27 7.12 -7.03 -11.68
N THR A 28 7.90 -6.42 -10.79
CA THR A 28 9.30 -6.78 -10.46
C THR A 28 9.45 -7.14 -8.98
N ASP A 29 10.54 -7.83 -8.64
CA ASP A 29 10.88 -8.20 -7.26
C ASP A 29 11.30 -7.03 -6.37
N SER A 30 11.39 -5.82 -6.91
CA SER A 30 11.67 -4.61 -6.13
C SER A 30 10.67 -3.50 -6.44
N LYS A 31 10.49 -2.59 -5.48
CA LYS A 31 9.68 -1.36 -5.61
C LYS A 31 10.23 -0.26 -4.70
N LEU A 32 10.06 1.01 -5.08
CA LEU A 32 10.41 2.13 -4.23
C LEU A 32 9.32 2.35 -3.16
N ASP A 33 9.75 2.63 -1.94
CA ASP A 33 8.86 3.16 -0.91
C ASP A 33 8.69 4.69 -1.04
N SER A 34 7.81 5.25 -0.22
CA SER A 34 7.53 6.69 -0.19
C SER A 34 8.73 7.56 0.26
N GLU A 35 9.77 6.95 0.83
CA GLU A 35 11.02 7.64 1.21
C GLU A 35 12.09 7.51 0.11
N GLY A 36 11.81 6.81 -0.99
CA GLY A 36 12.74 6.57 -2.09
C GLY A 36 13.69 5.41 -1.87
N ASN A 37 13.48 4.58 -0.84
CA ASN A 37 14.27 3.38 -0.61
C ASN A 37 13.82 2.24 -1.54
N VAL A 38 14.76 1.46 -2.06
CA VAL A 38 14.46 0.24 -2.82
C VAL A 38 14.12 -0.88 -1.85
N ILE A 39 12.87 -1.34 -1.89
CA ILE A 39 12.37 -2.47 -1.11
C ILE A 39 12.37 -3.72 -1.98
N GLN A 40 12.94 -4.80 -1.47
CA GLN A 40 12.84 -6.12 -2.07
C GLN A 40 11.55 -6.79 -1.60
N LEU A 41 10.67 -7.07 -2.54
CA LEU A 41 9.39 -7.72 -2.32
C LEU A 41 9.61 -9.22 -2.13
N SER A 42 8.97 -9.75 -1.10
CA SER A 42 8.97 -11.18 -0.79
C SER A 42 7.62 -11.56 -0.19
N GLU A 43 7.26 -12.83 -0.32
CA GLU A 43 6.02 -13.36 0.23
C GLU A 43 6.03 -13.23 1.75
N GLY A 44 4.95 -12.69 2.32
CA GLY A 44 4.84 -12.45 3.76
C GLY A 44 5.41 -11.11 4.26
N LEU A 45 5.98 -10.27 3.39
CA LEU A 45 6.45 -8.94 3.77
C LEU A 45 5.27 -8.03 4.14
N SER A 46 5.19 -7.57 5.39
CA SER A 46 4.20 -6.58 5.83
C SER A 46 4.56 -5.20 5.30
N VAL A 47 3.57 -4.50 4.73
CA VAL A 47 3.74 -3.19 4.09
C VAL A 47 2.57 -2.28 4.43
N TYR A 48 2.83 -0.98 4.43
CA TYR A 48 1.76 0.02 4.24
C TYR A 48 1.60 0.26 2.74
N ILE A 49 0.38 0.45 2.29
CA ILE A 49 0.09 0.87 0.91
C ILE A 49 -0.70 2.17 0.91
N TYR A 50 -0.47 2.99 -0.10
CA TYR A 50 -1.18 4.26 -0.27
C TYR A 50 -1.40 4.59 -1.74
N GLN A 51 -2.42 5.41 -2.00
CA GLN A 51 -2.66 6.08 -3.26
C GLN A 51 -2.98 7.55 -2.95
N ASP A 52 -2.44 8.46 -3.76
CA ASP A 52 -2.78 9.87 -3.65
C ASP A 52 -4.25 10.07 -4.02
N ASP A 53 -5.02 10.66 -3.10
CA ASP A 53 -6.45 10.96 -3.26
C ASP A 53 -6.72 12.32 -2.60
N PRO A 54 -6.38 13.43 -3.27
CA PRO A 54 -6.57 14.75 -2.70
C PRO A 54 -8.07 15.04 -2.52
N ASP A 55 -8.42 15.67 -1.38
CA ASP A 55 -9.79 16.08 -1.09
C ASP A 55 -10.28 17.20 -2.04
N ILE A 56 -11.55 17.60 -1.89
CA ILE A 56 -12.16 18.66 -2.72
C ILE A 56 -11.47 20.03 -2.55
N ASP A 57 -10.79 20.25 -1.44
CA ASP A 57 -10.04 21.46 -1.12
C ASP A 57 -8.56 21.35 -1.56
N GLY A 58 -8.16 20.22 -2.16
CA GLY A 58 -6.81 19.94 -2.64
C GLY A 58 -5.82 19.58 -1.54
N GLN A 59 -6.30 19.20 -0.35
CA GLN A 59 -5.45 18.68 0.72
C GLN A 59 -5.22 17.18 0.55
N ASP A 60 -4.03 16.72 0.92
CA ASP A 60 -3.67 15.30 0.85
C ASP A 60 -4.53 14.47 1.83
N ASP A 61 -5.52 13.74 1.31
CA ASP A 61 -6.29 12.75 2.07
C ASP A 61 -6.19 11.35 1.46
N ASN A 62 -4.93 10.92 1.32
CA ASN A 62 -4.56 9.67 0.68
C ASN A 62 -5.41 8.49 1.15
N LEU A 63 -5.77 7.64 0.20
CA LEU A 63 -6.28 6.31 0.53
C LEU A 63 -5.11 5.47 1.03
N ILE A 64 -5.32 4.77 2.13
CA ILE A 64 -4.30 3.94 2.77
C ILE A 64 -4.87 2.59 3.17
N ALA A 65 -3.99 1.60 3.23
CA ALA A 65 -4.30 0.30 3.81
C ALA A 65 -3.04 -0.37 4.37
N ASP A 66 -3.26 -1.33 5.26
CA ASP A 66 -2.23 -2.24 5.76
C ASP A 66 -2.37 -3.56 5.02
N GLY A 67 -1.24 -4.20 4.70
CA GLY A 67 -1.31 -5.46 4.00
C GLY A 67 -0.01 -6.24 4.00
N THR A 68 -0.09 -7.39 3.33
CA THR A 68 1.01 -8.33 3.20
C THR A 68 1.28 -8.60 1.73
N CYS A 69 2.56 -8.57 1.35
CA CYS A 69 3.01 -8.92 0.02
C CYS A 69 2.77 -10.41 -0.24
N VAL A 70 2.09 -10.72 -1.33
CA VAL A 70 1.74 -12.07 -1.75
C VAL A 70 2.08 -12.24 -3.22
N LYS A 71 2.57 -13.43 -3.58
CA LYS A 71 2.91 -13.73 -4.96
C LYS A 71 1.65 -13.77 -5.81
N ASN A 72 1.67 -13.09 -6.96
CA ASN A 72 0.55 -13.13 -7.89
C ASN A 72 0.67 -14.34 -8.82
N ASP A 73 -0.18 -15.33 -8.59
CA ASP A 73 -0.29 -16.52 -9.44
C ASP A 73 -1.59 -16.52 -10.28
N ALA A 74 -2.23 -15.36 -10.42
CA ALA A 74 -3.44 -15.20 -11.23
C ALA A 74 -3.16 -15.41 -12.73
N ASN A 75 -4.07 -16.12 -13.41
CA ASN A 75 -4.01 -16.37 -14.85
C ASN A 75 -5.07 -15.58 -15.63
N ASP A 76 -5.25 -14.31 -15.28
CA ASP A 76 -6.20 -13.39 -15.89
C ASP A 76 -5.49 -12.12 -16.41
N TRP A 77 -6.21 -11.00 -16.50
CA TRP A 77 -5.67 -9.71 -16.95
C TRP A 77 -4.50 -9.21 -16.07
N SER A 78 -4.45 -9.64 -14.82
CA SER A 78 -3.49 -9.19 -13.80
C SER A 78 -2.17 -9.98 -13.81
N ARG A 79 -2.06 -11.04 -14.63
CA ARG A 79 -0.90 -11.95 -14.71
C ARG A 79 0.46 -11.29 -14.99
N LEU A 80 0.46 -10.04 -15.47
CA LEU A 80 1.68 -9.28 -15.72
C LEU A 80 2.29 -8.74 -14.43
N ALA A 81 1.50 -8.58 -13.37
CA ALA A 81 2.01 -8.29 -12.05
C ALA A 81 2.55 -9.57 -11.42
N ARG A 82 3.70 -9.46 -10.77
CA ARG A 82 4.36 -10.56 -10.06
C ARG A 82 3.97 -10.59 -8.59
N TRP A 83 3.69 -9.42 -8.02
CA TRP A 83 3.33 -9.24 -6.63
C TRP A 83 2.00 -8.51 -6.52
N SER A 84 1.21 -8.94 -5.55
CA SER A 84 0.01 -8.24 -5.09
C SER A 84 0.16 -7.97 -3.60
N CYS A 85 -0.63 -7.03 -3.09
CA CYS A 85 -0.78 -6.82 -1.65
C CYS A 85 -2.15 -7.36 -1.24
N GLU A 86 -2.17 -8.25 -0.25
CA GLU A 86 -3.39 -8.69 0.43
C GLU A 86 -3.68 -7.72 1.58
N ILE A 87 -4.78 -6.98 1.45
CA ILE A 87 -5.25 -5.97 2.39
C ILE A 87 -5.82 -6.68 3.62
N ASP A 88 -5.48 -6.15 4.80
CA ASP A 88 -5.95 -6.69 6.07
C ASP A 88 -7.45 -6.42 6.34
N GLN A 89 -7.89 -6.70 7.56
CA GLN A 89 -9.29 -6.55 7.94
C GLN A 89 -9.73 -5.10 8.12
N LEU A 90 -8.80 -4.15 8.23
CA LEU A 90 -9.11 -2.72 8.35
C LEU A 90 -9.53 -2.13 7.01
N GLY A 91 -9.17 -2.77 5.91
CA GLY A 91 -9.54 -2.32 4.57
C GLY A 91 -8.87 -1.02 4.14
N ILE A 92 -9.34 -0.50 3.02
CA ILE A 92 -8.95 0.81 2.49
C ILE A 92 -9.72 1.89 3.26
N ARG A 93 -9.00 2.91 3.71
CA ARG A 93 -9.53 4.02 4.51
C ARG A 93 -8.87 5.33 4.11
N HIS A 94 -9.51 6.45 4.42
CA HIS A 94 -8.86 7.74 4.25
C HIS A 94 -7.79 7.92 5.33
N GLN A 95 -6.70 8.61 5.00
CA GLN A 95 -5.64 8.90 5.96
C GLN A 95 -6.17 9.72 7.14
N SER A 96 -7.16 10.58 6.89
CA SER A 96 -7.88 11.35 7.91
C SER A 96 -8.68 10.49 8.91
N ASP A 97 -9.07 9.26 8.55
CA ASP A 97 -9.80 8.34 9.41
C ASP A 97 -8.92 7.69 10.50
N ILE A 98 -7.59 7.71 10.33
CA ILE A 98 -6.71 7.19 11.36
C ILE A 98 -6.75 8.16 12.55
N PRO A 99 -7.19 7.71 13.75
CA PRO A 99 -7.08 8.52 14.93
C PRO A 99 -5.61 8.87 15.10
N LYS A 100 -5.29 10.18 15.11
CA LYS A 100 -3.96 10.67 15.43
C LYS A 100 -3.64 10.11 16.82
N LEU A 101 -2.89 9.01 16.90
CA LEU A 101 -2.39 8.52 18.17
C LEU A 101 -1.66 9.70 18.80
N ASP A 102 -2.06 10.01 20.03
CA ASP A 102 -1.72 11.23 20.73
C ASP A 102 -0.24 11.61 20.55
N GLN A 103 -0.05 12.91 20.28
CA GLN A 103 1.23 13.57 20.50
C GLN A 103 1.52 13.51 22.00
N GLU A 104 2.06 12.40 22.49
CA GLU A 104 2.52 12.30 23.87
C GLU A 104 3.84 13.05 24.05
N SER A 105 3.66 14.31 24.48
CA SER A 105 4.44 15.13 25.42
C SER A 105 5.80 15.73 25.06
#